data_AF-A0A1G2Y0U3-F1
#
_entry.id   AF-A0A1G2Y0U3-F1
#
_cell.length_a   1.000
_cell.length_b   1.000
_cell.length_c   1.000
_cell.angle_alpha   90.00
_cell.angle_beta   90.00
_cell.angle_gamma   90.00
#
_symmetry.space_group_name_H-M   'P 1'
#
loop_
_entity.id
_entity.type
_entity.pdbx_description
1 polymer ?
#
loop_
_entity_poly.entity_id
_entity_poly.type
_entity_poly.pdbx_seq_one_letter_code
_entity_poly.pdbx_strand_id
1 'polypeptide(L)'
;MVISPPDAPSWWNAEGTLYAYGYWEANITGGEAIISPPADSDHWASNYLENDDFEASIGFSDQTIKIELGNLFRQDLYKQIYVYITGTTTSTINNVEDIVDTDGGIFYGEQTWNITENGEWTYVLEGEIHPQPAFANIWFNVPGMTSVTNIWAGENCIPEPTTICMLGLGVLSLIRRKKLA
;
A
#
# COMPACT_ATOMS: atom_id res chain seq x y z
N MET A 1 -17.08 0.09 -1.39
CA MET A 1 -15.85 -0.07 -2.19
C MET A 1 -15.12 1.25 -2.03
N VAL A 2 -13.84 1.21 -1.68
CA VAL A 2 -13.09 2.45 -1.41
C VAL A 2 -12.90 3.22 -2.72
N ILE A 3 -12.97 4.54 -2.65
CA ILE A 3 -12.70 5.40 -3.79
C ILE A 3 -11.35 5.04 -4.40
N SER A 4 -11.34 4.77 -5.71
CA SER A 4 -10.12 4.40 -6.42
C SER A 4 -9.21 5.61 -6.64
N PRO A 5 -7.89 5.47 -6.42
CA PRO A 5 -6.93 6.48 -6.84
C PRO A 5 -6.92 6.62 -8.37
N PRO A 6 -6.38 7.73 -8.90
CA PRO A 6 -5.95 7.81 -10.29
C PRO A 6 -4.98 6.66 -10.59
N ASP A 7 -5.09 6.05 -11.77
CA ASP A 7 -4.21 4.95 -12.20
C ASP A 7 -4.18 3.75 -11.23
N ALA A 8 -5.30 3.50 -10.54
CA ALA A 8 -5.42 2.36 -9.64
C ALA A 8 -5.08 1.04 -10.35
N PRO A 9 -4.30 0.15 -9.71
CA PRO A 9 -3.97 -1.13 -10.29
C PRO A 9 -5.22 -1.99 -10.41
N SER A 10 -5.19 -2.97 -11.32
CA SER A 10 -6.35 -3.83 -11.60
C SER A 10 -6.86 -4.65 -10.40
N TRP A 11 -6.04 -4.80 -9.37
CA TRP A 11 -6.38 -5.49 -8.12
C TRP A 11 -6.89 -4.54 -7.02
N TRP A 12 -6.95 -3.22 -7.24
CA TRP A 12 -7.53 -2.30 -6.28
C TRP A 12 -9.01 -2.66 -6.02
N ASN A 13 -9.43 -2.68 -4.76
CA ASN A 13 -10.73 -3.23 -4.33
C ASN A 13 -10.97 -4.71 -4.69
N ALA A 14 -9.93 -5.50 -5.04
CA ALA A 14 -10.07 -6.95 -5.20
C ALA A 14 -9.95 -7.65 -3.85
N GLU A 15 -10.99 -8.38 -3.44
CA GLU A 15 -11.02 -9.09 -2.16
C GLU A 15 -10.12 -10.34 -2.18
N GLY A 16 -8.81 -10.16 -1.97
CA GLY A 16 -7.85 -11.25 -1.81
C GLY A 16 -7.93 -11.93 -0.44
N THR A 17 -6.89 -12.69 -0.08
CA THR A 17 -6.88 -13.44 1.20
C THR A 17 -6.92 -12.49 2.38
N LEU A 18 -6.11 -11.43 2.33
CA LEU A 18 -6.07 -10.33 3.27
C LEU A 18 -5.99 -9.05 2.43
N TYR A 19 -6.93 -8.13 2.59
CA TYR A 19 -6.87 -6.82 1.92
C TYR A 19 -7.16 -5.67 2.88
N ALA A 20 -6.52 -4.54 2.65
CA ALA A 20 -6.79 -3.28 3.33
C ALA A 20 -6.62 -2.14 2.33
N TYR A 21 -7.63 -1.28 2.21
CA TYR A 21 -7.64 -0.11 1.34
C TYR A 21 -8.05 1.11 2.16
N GLY A 22 -7.23 2.15 2.12
CA GLY A 22 -7.46 3.42 2.80
C GLY A 22 -7.37 4.58 1.83
N TYR A 23 -8.29 5.54 2.00
CA TYR A 23 -8.26 6.85 1.38
C TYR A 23 -8.40 7.93 2.45
N TRP A 24 -7.55 8.94 2.38
CA TRP A 24 -7.58 10.12 3.24
C TRP A 24 -7.71 11.36 2.37
N GLU A 25 -8.78 12.12 2.59
CA GLU A 25 -8.92 13.49 2.08
C GLU A 25 -8.59 14.45 3.22
N ALA A 26 -7.38 15.01 3.21
CA ALA A 26 -6.98 15.93 4.28
C ALA A 26 -5.92 16.89 3.78
N ASN A 27 -6.10 18.18 4.09
CA ASN A 27 -5.02 19.17 4.03
C ASN A 27 -4.15 19.01 5.28
N ILE A 28 -3.25 18.03 5.25
CA ILE A 28 -2.39 17.73 6.39
C ILE A 28 -1.14 18.59 6.26
N THR A 29 -0.96 19.46 7.24
CA THR A 29 0.30 20.17 7.51
C THR A 29 0.98 19.46 8.68
N GLY A 30 2.31 19.42 8.73
CA GLY A 30 3.00 18.53 9.67
C GLY A 30 2.87 18.92 11.14
N GLY A 31 3.63 18.21 11.97
CA GLY A 31 3.51 18.26 13.44
C GLY A 31 3.21 16.90 14.10
N GLU A 32 3.64 15.79 13.49
CA GLU A 32 3.42 14.41 13.98
C GLU A 32 1.95 14.01 14.14
N ALA A 33 1.06 14.60 13.34
CA ALA A 33 -0.32 14.14 13.29
C ALA A 33 -0.36 12.73 12.70
N ILE A 34 -0.66 11.74 13.55
CA ILE A 34 -1.09 10.41 13.13
C ILE A 34 -2.54 10.53 12.67
N ILE A 35 -2.82 10.04 11.47
CA ILE A 35 -4.13 10.13 10.85
C ILE A 35 -4.54 8.77 10.26
N SER A 36 -5.74 8.34 10.63
CA SER A 36 -6.41 7.15 10.12
C SER A 36 -7.45 7.54 9.06
N PRO A 37 -7.74 6.66 8.09
CA PRO A 37 -8.75 6.96 7.09
C PRO A 37 -10.13 7.03 7.77
N PRO A 38 -11.06 7.85 7.25
CA PRO A 38 -12.45 7.83 7.70
C PRO A 38 -13.01 6.41 7.69
N ALA A 39 -13.77 6.04 8.72
CA ALA A 39 -14.27 4.68 8.89
C ALA A 39 -15.45 4.31 7.96
N ASP A 40 -15.88 5.21 7.09
CA ASP A 40 -16.96 4.95 6.14
C ASP A 40 -16.49 4.12 4.94
N SER A 41 -17.45 3.53 4.24
CA SER A 41 -17.20 2.57 3.16
C SER A 41 -16.57 3.13 1.90
N ASP A 42 -16.53 4.46 1.78
CA ASP A 42 -15.93 5.15 0.64
C ASP A 42 -14.44 5.42 0.89
N HIS A 43 -13.99 5.38 2.15
CA HIS A 43 -12.61 5.66 2.55
C HIS A 43 -11.86 4.46 3.10
N TRP A 44 -12.57 3.47 3.66
CA TRP A 44 -11.95 2.33 4.31
C TRP A 44 -12.61 1.00 3.92
N ALA A 45 -11.77 -0.01 3.66
CA ALA A 45 -12.19 -1.40 3.60
C ALA A 45 -11.04 -2.33 3.97
N SER A 46 -11.25 -3.18 4.97
CA SER A 46 -10.36 -4.29 5.29
C SER A 46 -11.14 -5.49 5.80
N ASN A 47 -10.56 -6.69 5.63
CA ASN A 47 -11.07 -7.93 6.24
C ASN A 47 -10.21 -8.45 7.41
N TYR A 48 -9.17 -7.72 7.84
CA TYR A 48 -8.30 -8.12 8.97
C TYR A 48 -7.77 -6.96 9.83
N LEU A 49 -7.92 -5.70 9.42
CA LEU A 49 -7.54 -4.53 10.22
C LEU A 49 -8.75 -3.67 10.56
N GLU A 50 -8.64 -2.97 11.68
CA GLU A 50 -9.45 -1.77 11.94
C GLU A 50 -8.81 -0.57 11.26
N ASN A 51 -9.59 0.50 11.01
CA ASN A 51 -9.09 1.65 10.25
C ASN A 51 -8.02 2.43 11.01
N ASP A 52 -8.02 2.38 12.35
CA ASP A 52 -7.00 2.99 13.20
C ASP A 52 -5.69 2.21 13.22
N ASP A 53 -5.65 0.96 12.77
CA ASP A 53 -4.41 0.20 12.55
C ASP A 53 -3.76 0.47 11.17
N PHE A 54 -4.34 1.37 10.37
CA PHE A 54 -3.86 1.75 9.04
C PHE A 54 -3.61 3.26 9.00
N GLU A 55 -2.38 3.65 9.34
CA GLU A 55 -2.07 5.03 9.69
C GLU A 55 -1.10 5.67 8.69
N ALA A 56 -1.30 6.97 8.49
CA ALA A 56 -0.30 7.85 7.92
C ALA A 56 0.17 8.85 8.98
N SER A 57 1.40 9.36 8.88
CA SER A 57 1.88 10.45 9.71
C SER A 57 2.80 11.38 8.94
N ILE A 58 2.78 12.66 9.30
CA ILE A 58 3.68 13.67 8.75
C ILE A 58 4.66 14.11 9.84
N GLY A 59 5.95 13.89 9.60
CA GLY A 59 7.02 14.19 10.54
C GLY A 59 7.15 15.69 10.87
N PHE A 60 7.88 15.99 11.94
CA PHE A 60 8.09 17.35 12.47
C PHE A 60 8.72 18.34 11.50
N SER A 61 9.46 17.88 10.50
CA SER A 61 10.13 18.73 9.53
C SER A 61 9.22 19.18 8.38
N ASP A 62 7.93 18.82 8.41
CA ASP A 62 6.96 19.00 7.32
C ASP A 62 7.43 18.37 5.99
N GLN A 63 8.38 17.45 6.03
CA GLN A 63 9.00 16.89 4.82
C GLN A 63 8.92 15.39 4.75
N THR A 64 8.78 14.70 5.88
CA THR A 64 8.68 13.25 5.91
C THR A 64 7.24 12.85 6.05
N ILE A 65 6.78 11.92 5.24
CA ILE A 65 5.51 11.25 5.44
C ILE A 65 5.79 9.76 5.59
N LYS A 66 5.13 9.15 6.57
CA LYS A 66 5.19 7.71 6.84
C LYS A 66 3.81 7.13 6.62
N ILE A 67 3.73 6.00 5.93
CA ILE A 67 2.54 5.16 5.85
C ILE A 67 2.90 3.80 6.43
N GLU A 68 2.08 3.35 7.38
CA GLU A 68 2.23 2.05 8.02
C GLU A 68 1.16 1.09 7.49
N LEU A 69 1.62 0.13 6.68
CA LEU A 69 0.78 -0.92 6.13
C LEU A 69 0.91 -2.18 7.00
N GLY A 70 0.16 -2.17 8.11
CA GLY A 70 0.11 -3.28 9.06
C GLY A 70 -0.41 -4.57 8.41
N ASN A 71 0.04 -5.74 8.88
CA ASN A 71 -0.45 -7.02 8.38
C ASN A 71 -0.32 -8.18 9.39
N LEU A 72 -1.04 -9.26 9.12
CA LEU A 72 -0.88 -10.56 9.74
C LEU A 72 0.06 -11.42 8.88
N PHE A 73 1.28 -11.68 9.35
CA PHE A 73 2.26 -12.50 8.63
C PHE A 73 1.72 -13.90 8.25
N ARG A 74 1.81 -14.25 6.95
CA ARG A 74 1.59 -15.61 6.43
C ARG A 74 2.64 -15.99 5.39
N GLN A 75 3.33 -17.09 5.64
CA GLN A 75 4.47 -17.54 4.83
C GLN A 75 4.09 -17.98 3.40
N ASP A 76 2.84 -18.36 3.16
CA ASP A 76 2.35 -18.86 1.87
C ASP A 76 1.77 -17.77 0.97
N LEU A 77 1.83 -16.51 1.40
CA LEU A 77 1.34 -15.35 0.67
C LEU A 77 2.48 -14.43 0.25
N TYR A 78 2.21 -13.62 -0.76
CA TYR A 78 2.95 -12.39 -1.05
C TYR A 78 2.02 -11.19 -0.93
N LYS A 79 2.59 -10.01 -0.72
CA LYS A 79 1.82 -8.76 -0.53
C LYS A 79 1.95 -7.88 -1.77
N GLN A 80 0.84 -7.52 -2.39
CA GLN A 80 0.77 -6.44 -3.39
C GLN A 80 0.51 -5.13 -2.67
N ILE A 81 1.23 -4.07 -3.02
CA ILE A 81 1.06 -2.74 -2.44
C ILE A 81 0.92 -1.68 -3.52
N TYR A 82 0.09 -0.69 -3.24
CA TYR A 82 -0.09 0.50 -4.06
C TYR A 82 -0.32 1.70 -3.17
N VAL A 83 0.44 2.75 -3.41
CA VAL A 83 0.36 4.00 -2.67
C VAL A 83 0.36 5.15 -3.67
N TYR A 84 -0.63 6.03 -3.58
CA TYR A 84 -0.76 7.22 -4.41
C TYR A 84 -1.00 8.43 -3.52
N ILE A 85 -0.20 9.48 -3.68
CA ILE A 85 -0.20 10.61 -2.75
C ILE A 85 -0.06 11.89 -3.52
N THR A 86 -0.85 12.87 -3.14
CA THR A 86 -0.80 14.20 -3.74
C THR A 86 -0.64 15.27 -2.67
N GLY A 87 -0.03 16.38 -3.07
CA GLY A 87 0.09 17.53 -2.19
C GLY A 87 0.64 18.73 -2.91
N THR A 88 1.06 19.72 -2.12
CA THR A 88 1.76 20.91 -2.63
C THR A 88 3.13 21.05 -1.98
N THR A 89 4.06 21.65 -2.73
CA THR A 89 5.43 21.93 -2.33
C THR A 89 5.90 23.26 -2.89
N THR A 90 6.85 23.89 -2.19
CA THR A 90 7.60 25.05 -2.69
C THR A 90 8.87 24.65 -3.43
N SER A 91 9.27 23.38 -3.35
CA SER A 91 10.47 22.87 -3.99
C SER A 91 10.24 22.64 -5.49
N THR A 92 11.27 22.96 -6.27
CA THR A 92 11.36 22.58 -7.69
C THR A 92 12.27 21.36 -7.91
N ILE A 93 12.84 20.82 -6.83
CA ILE A 93 13.70 19.63 -6.87
C ILE A 93 12.81 18.41 -7.04
N ASN A 94 12.90 17.78 -8.21
CA ASN A 94 12.19 16.56 -8.55
C ASN A 94 12.99 15.32 -8.09
N ASN A 95 13.28 15.23 -6.78
CA ASN A 95 13.92 14.07 -6.17
C ASN A 95 13.23 13.73 -4.85
N VAL A 96 12.91 12.46 -4.67
CA VAL A 96 12.38 11.92 -3.42
C VAL A 96 13.31 10.82 -2.97
N GLU A 97 13.75 10.93 -1.72
CA GLU A 97 14.32 9.79 -1.00
C GLU A 97 13.16 9.04 -0.36
N ASP A 98 13.05 7.77 -0.69
CA ASP A 98 12.07 6.85 -0.13
C ASP A 98 12.75 5.64 0.52
N ILE A 99 12.06 5.09 1.50
CA ILE A 99 12.48 3.89 2.21
C ILE A 99 11.25 2.99 2.29
N VAL A 100 11.36 1.78 1.76
CA VAL A 100 10.42 0.69 2.02
C VAL A 100 11.10 -0.26 3.00
N ASP A 101 10.75 -0.15 4.29
CA ASP A 101 11.19 -1.10 5.31
C ASP A 101 10.14 -2.17 5.47
N THR A 102 10.60 -3.40 5.43
CA THR A 102 9.75 -4.55 5.54
C THR A 102 10.39 -5.50 6.54
N ASP A 103 9.56 -6.17 7.32
CA ASP A 103 10.05 -7.21 8.22
C ASP A 103 10.42 -8.48 7.44
N GLY A 104 11.61 -8.48 6.85
CA GLY A 104 12.18 -9.63 6.14
C GLY A 104 11.65 -9.89 4.73
N GLY A 105 10.78 -9.03 4.21
CA GLY A 105 10.33 -9.05 2.82
C GLY A 105 11.34 -8.40 1.87
N ILE A 106 11.22 -8.70 0.57
CA ILE A 106 11.93 -8.00 -0.50
C ILE A 106 10.89 -7.34 -1.39
N PHE A 107 10.98 -6.01 -1.50
CA PHE A 107 10.13 -5.22 -2.38
C PHE A 107 10.62 -5.31 -3.84
N TYR A 108 9.69 -5.60 -4.75
CA TYR A 108 9.85 -5.57 -6.19
C TYR A 108 8.78 -4.67 -6.78
N GLY A 109 9.16 -3.51 -7.26
CA GLY A 109 8.19 -2.54 -7.74
C GLY A 109 8.82 -1.33 -8.41
N GLU A 110 7.96 -0.39 -8.72
CA GLU A 110 8.32 0.87 -9.33
C GLU A 110 7.78 2.02 -8.49
N GLN A 111 8.48 3.13 -8.57
CA GLN A 111 8.12 4.39 -7.94
C GLN A 111 8.16 5.48 -9.00
N THR A 112 7.14 6.32 -9.02
CA THR A 112 7.10 7.49 -9.88
C THR A 112 6.80 8.73 -9.07
N TRP A 113 7.48 9.81 -9.43
CA TRP A 113 7.39 11.09 -8.76
C TRP A 113 7.35 12.20 -9.80
N ASN A 114 6.43 13.15 -9.59
CA ASN A 114 6.25 14.27 -10.48
C ASN A 114 5.89 15.52 -9.68
N ILE A 115 6.56 16.64 -9.99
CA ILE A 115 6.21 17.98 -9.50
C ILE A 115 5.85 18.84 -10.70
N THR A 116 4.67 19.43 -10.65
CA THR A 116 4.19 20.38 -11.67
C THR A 116 4.79 21.77 -11.45
N GLU A 117 4.75 22.62 -12.47
CA GLU A 117 5.25 24.01 -12.39
C GLU A 117 4.49 24.86 -11.34
N ASN A 118 3.27 24.45 -10.97
CA ASN A 118 2.45 25.13 -9.96
C ASN A 118 2.77 24.69 -8.52
N GLY A 119 3.74 23.78 -8.33
CA GLY A 119 4.09 23.24 -7.02
C GLY A 119 3.18 22.11 -6.53
N GLU A 120 2.29 21.57 -7.37
CA GLU A 120 1.57 20.33 -7.05
C GLU A 120 2.47 19.14 -7.30
N TRP A 121 2.47 18.16 -6.40
CA TRP A 121 3.27 16.95 -6.54
C TRP A 121 2.43 15.69 -6.42
N THR A 122 2.90 14.64 -7.07
CA THR A 122 2.32 13.29 -7.03
C THR A 122 3.40 12.26 -6.79
N TYR A 123 3.17 11.34 -5.86
CA TYR A 123 3.97 10.15 -5.62
C TYR A 123 3.12 8.92 -5.89
N VAL A 124 3.68 7.96 -6.63
CA VAL A 124 3.09 6.65 -6.84
C VAL A 124 4.14 5.60 -6.52
N LEU A 125 3.78 4.62 -5.69
CA LEU A 125 4.56 3.42 -5.44
C LEU A 125 3.67 2.21 -5.69
N GLU A 126 4.10 1.32 -6.57
CA GLU A 126 3.40 0.08 -6.88
C GLU A 126 4.39 -1.08 -6.90
N GLY A 127 3.99 -2.21 -6.31
CA GLY A 127 4.80 -3.41 -6.43
C GLY A 127 4.33 -4.53 -5.53
N GLU A 128 5.25 -5.46 -5.29
CA GLU A 128 5.00 -6.66 -4.52
C GLU A 128 6.12 -6.90 -3.51
N ILE A 129 5.81 -7.46 -2.35
CA ILE A 129 6.77 -7.84 -1.32
C ILE A 129 6.72 -9.35 -1.11
N HIS A 130 7.89 -9.98 -1.23
CA HIS A 130 8.08 -11.43 -1.14
C HIS A 130 9.18 -11.80 -0.13
N PRO A 131 8.94 -12.72 0.82
CA PRO A 131 7.62 -13.23 1.22
C PRO A 131 6.77 -12.10 1.85
N GLN A 132 5.47 -12.35 2.10
CA GLN A 132 4.62 -11.39 2.78
C GLN A 132 5.21 -11.01 4.15
N PRO A 133 5.51 -9.72 4.41
CA PRO A 133 6.04 -9.31 5.71
C PRO A 133 4.91 -9.12 6.74
N ALA A 134 5.27 -9.04 8.02
CA ALA A 134 4.34 -8.66 9.09
C ALA A 134 3.88 -7.21 8.95
N PHE A 135 4.75 -6.31 8.50
CA PHE A 135 4.42 -4.93 8.19
C PHE A 135 5.21 -4.45 6.97
N ALA A 136 4.69 -3.41 6.31
CA ALA A 136 5.47 -2.61 5.37
C ALA A 136 5.34 -1.14 5.76
N ASN A 137 6.47 -0.54 6.12
CA ASN A 137 6.55 0.88 6.41
C ASN A 137 7.14 1.58 5.19
N ILE A 138 6.45 2.62 4.74
CA ILE A 138 6.87 3.42 3.59
C ILE A 138 7.11 4.82 4.12
N TRP A 139 8.35 5.30 4.00
CA TRP A 139 8.70 6.69 4.27
C TRP A 139 9.10 7.36 2.99
N PHE A 140 8.72 8.61 2.85
CA PHE A 140 9.09 9.44 1.73
C PHE A 140 9.35 10.86 2.19
N ASN A 141 10.38 11.46 1.62
CA ASN A 141 10.79 12.82 1.90
C ASN A 141 10.44 13.73 0.73
N VAL A 142 9.61 14.74 0.97
CA VAL A 142 9.22 15.77 0.02
C VAL A 142 9.84 17.09 0.43
N PRO A 143 10.95 17.53 -0.21
CA PRO A 143 11.58 18.81 0.11
C PRO A 143 10.58 19.95 -0.05
N GLY A 144 10.55 20.89 0.91
CA GLY A 144 9.71 22.08 0.83
C GLY A 144 8.21 21.82 0.78
N MET A 145 7.75 20.62 1.17
CA MET A 145 6.33 20.30 1.26
C MET A 145 5.59 21.30 2.13
N THR A 146 4.43 21.72 1.63
CA THR A 146 3.54 22.65 2.33
C THR A 146 2.27 21.96 2.82
N SER A 147 1.78 20.96 2.10
CA SER A 147 0.68 20.11 2.53
C SER A 147 0.64 18.80 1.75
N VAL A 148 0.07 17.78 2.38
CA VAL A 148 -0.55 16.63 1.70
C VAL A 148 -2.01 16.97 1.50
N THR A 149 -2.58 16.62 0.35
CA THR A 149 -4.00 16.83 0.02
C THR A 149 -4.78 15.53 0.01
N ASN A 150 -4.18 14.47 -0.54
CA ASN A 150 -4.80 13.15 -0.59
C ASN A 150 -3.76 12.05 -0.41
N ILE A 151 -4.17 10.96 0.25
CA ILE A 151 -3.42 9.72 0.36
C ILE A 151 -4.35 8.59 -0.05
N TRP A 152 -3.92 7.72 -0.93
CA TRP A 152 -4.48 6.40 -1.13
C TRP A 152 -3.40 5.39 -0.83
N ALA A 153 -3.73 4.39 -0.02
CA ALA A 153 -2.84 3.28 0.21
C ALA A 153 -3.66 2.00 0.24
N GLY A 154 -3.15 0.96 -0.41
CA GLY A 154 -3.81 -0.31 -0.51
C GLY A 154 -2.81 -1.44 -0.45
N GLU A 155 -3.20 -2.51 0.22
CA GLU A 155 -2.50 -3.77 0.17
C GLU A 155 -3.46 -4.94 -0.06
N ASN A 156 -2.94 -5.95 -0.76
CA ASN A 156 -3.68 -7.16 -1.08
C ASN A 156 -2.74 -8.36 -1.03
N CYS A 157 -3.05 -9.35 -0.20
CA CYS A 157 -2.24 -10.55 -0.02
C CYS A 157 -2.83 -11.71 -0.81
N ILE A 158 -2.00 -12.27 -1.69
CA ILE A 158 -2.38 -13.33 -2.62
C ILE A 158 -1.50 -14.55 -2.34
N PRO A 159 -2.01 -15.78 -2.47
CA PRO A 159 -1.20 -16.98 -2.34
C PRO A 159 -0.05 -17.00 -3.34
N GLU A 160 1.14 -17.40 -2.89
CA GLU A 160 2.28 -17.56 -3.79
C GLU A 160 1.94 -18.54 -4.93
N PRO A 161 2.41 -18.29 -6.17
CA PRO A 161 2.13 -19.16 -7.31
C PRO A 161 2.53 -20.63 -7.07
N THR A 162 3.57 -20.86 -6.27
CA THR A 162 4.03 -22.19 -5.84
C THR A 162 2.97 -22.92 -5.02
N THR A 163 2.32 -22.24 -4.09
CA THR A 163 1.20 -22.75 -3.27
C THR A 163 0.01 -23.14 -4.16
N ILE A 164 -0.34 -22.30 -5.14
CA ILE A 164 -1.42 -22.57 -6.10
C ILE A 164 -1.09 -23.82 -6.95
N CYS A 165 0.14 -23.93 -7.42
CA CYS A 165 0.61 -25.10 -8.18
C CYS A 165 0.50 -26.40 -7.37
N MET A 166 0.88 -26.38 -6.08
CA MET A 166 0.77 -27.56 -5.21
C MET A 166 -0.68 -27.97 -4.94
N LEU A 167 -1.59 -27.02 -4.74
CA LEU A 167 -3.02 -27.30 -4.62
C LEU A 167 -3.59 -27.92 -5.90
N GLY A 168 -3.22 -27.40 -7.07
CA GLY A 168 -3.60 -27.95 -8.37
C GLY A 168 -3.13 -29.40 -8.55
N LEU A 169 -1.86 -29.69 -8.22
CA LEU A 169 -1.31 -31.05 -8.25
C LEU A 169 -2.02 -31.98 -7.27
N GLY A 170 -2.33 -31.50 -6.07
CA GLY A 170 -3.11 -32.23 -5.07
C GLY A 170 -4.48 -32.64 -5.59
N VAL A 171 -5.25 -31.70 -6.16
CA VAL A 171 -6.57 -31.96 -6.75
C VAL A 171 -6.47 -32.95 -7.91
N LEU A 172 -5.51 -32.78 -8.82
CA LEU A 172 -5.28 -33.69 -9.94
C LEU A 172 -4.94 -35.12 -9.45
N SER A 173 -4.15 -35.24 -8.38
CA SER A 173 -3.82 -36.55 -7.79
C SER A 173 -5.04 -37.27 -7.20
N LEU A 174 -5.98 -36.53 -6.59
CA LEU A 174 -7.22 -37.06 -6.03
C LEU A 174 -8.20 -37.48 -7.14
N ILE A 175 -8.32 -36.68 -8.21
CA ILE A 175 -9.14 -37.03 -9.39
C ILE A 175 -8.59 -38.30 -10.04
N ARG A 176 -7.26 -38.43 -10.17
CA ARG A 176 -6.62 -39.63 -10.73
C ARG A 176 -6.93 -40.88 -9.91
N ARG A 177 -6.91 -40.79 -8.57
CA ARG A 177 -7.27 -41.92 -7.70
C ARG A 177 -8.73 -42.34 -7.86
N LYS A 178 -9.66 -41.39 -7.97
CA LYS A 178 -11.10 -41.69 -8.20
C LYS A 178 -11.39 -42.33 -9.56
N LYS A 179 -10.55 -42.15 -10.57
CA LYS A 179 -10.71 -42.81 -11.88
C LYS A 179 -10.13 -44.23 -11.94
N LEU A 180 -9.26 -44.59 -10.99
CA LEU A 180 -8.58 -45.89 -10.94
C LEU A 180 -9.21 -46.84 -9.91
N ALA A 181 -10.15 -46.36 -9.08
CA ALA A 181 -10.98 -47.15 -8.17
C ALA A 181 -12.36 -47.35 -8.81
#